data_AF-A0A3B1A8U4-F1
#
_entry.id   AF-A0A3B1A8U4-F1
#
_cell.length_a   1.000
_cell.length_b   1.000
_cell.length_c   1.000
_cell.angle_alpha   90.00
_cell.angle_beta   90.00
_cell.angle_gamma   90.00
#
_symmetry.space_group_name_H-M   'P 1'
#
loop_
_entity.id
_entity.type
_entity.pdbx_description
1 polymer ?
#
loop_
_entity_poly.entity_id
_entity_poly.type
_entity_poly.pdbx_seq_one_letter_code
_entity_poly.pdbx_strand_id
1 'polypeptide(L)' 'MAEPKCPECSVTGIDKIVSKASSEQSRRKEAWFYVVYCNECGHVYDVLTKHVFTQTKSGYFVLPNK' A
#
# COMPACT_ATOMS: atom_id res chain seq x y z
N MET A 1 -24.06 -3.96 2.62
CA MET A 1 -22.59 -3.85 2.66
C MET A 1 -22.22 -3.23 4.00
N ALA A 2 -21.36 -3.87 4.78
CA ALA A 2 -20.90 -3.28 6.04
C ALA A 2 -19.94 -2.14 5.72
N GLU A 3 -20.26 -0.94 6.20
CA GLU A 3 -19.38 0.21 6.04
C GLU A 3 -18.17 0.06 6.97
N PRO A 4 -16.95 0.31 6.48
CA PRO A 4 -15.77 0.20 7.31
C PRO A 4 -15.83 1.24 8.43
N LYS A 5 -15.53 0.79 9.65
CA LYS A 5 -15.51 1.63 10.85
C LYS A 5 -14.06 1.87 11.27
N CYS A 6 -13.72 3.13 11.53
CA CYS A 6 -12.43 3.47 12.09
C CYS A 6 -12.33 3.02 13.56
N PRO A 7 -11.28 2.29 13.97
CA PRO A 7 -11.12 1.83 15.34
C PRO A 7 -10.91 2.99 16.33
N GLU A 8 -10.28 4.08 15.91
CA GLU A 8 -9.91 5.21 16.79
C GLU A 8 -11.07 6.18 17.01
N CYS A 9 -11.67 6.69 15.93
CA CYS A 9 -12.71 7.73 16.03
C CYS A 9 -14.13 7.20 15.84
N SER A 10 -14.30 5.88 15.64
CA SER A 10 -15.60 5.25 15.38
C SER A 10 -16.38 5.76 14.17
N VAL A 11 -15.78 6.61 13.33
CA VAL A 11 -16.42 7.07 12.09
C VAL A 11 -16.67 5.88 11.17
N THR A 12 -17.86 5.85 10.58
CA THR A 12 -18.31 4.82 9.65
C THR A 12 -18.44 5.44 8.27
N GLY A 13 -18.00 4.71 7.26
CA GLY A 13 -18.12 5.14 5.87
C GLY A 13 -16.80 4.98 5.11
N ILE A 14 -16.91 4.44 3.89
CA ILE A 14 -15.75 4.21 3.04
C ILE A 14 -15.14 5.51 2.54
N ASP A 15 -15.96 6.56 2.40
CA ASP A 15 -15.54 7.91 1.98
C ASP A 15 -14.58 8.58 2.97
N LYS A 16 -14.52 8.07 4.21
CA LYS A 16 -13.63 8.56 5.25
C LYS A 16 -12.27 7.88 5.24
N ILE A 17 -12.10 6.81 4.45
CA ILE A 17 -10.83 6.10 4.27
C ILE A 17 -10.23 6.56 2.95
N VAL A 18 -9.20 7.40 3.04
CA VAL A 18 -8.56 8.01 1.88
C VAL A 18 -7.17 7.44 1.69
N SER A 19 -6.78 7.29 0.43
CA SER A 19 -5.40 6.98 0.06
C SER A 19 -4.70 8.24 -0.42
N LYS A 20 -3.50 8.51 0.10
CA LYS A 20 -2.67 9.64 -0.32
C LYS A 20 -1.34 9.14 -0.84
N ALA A 21 -0.99 9.59 -2.03
CA ALA A 21 0.31 9.35 -2.66
C ALA A 21 1.42 10.10 -1.91
N SER A 22 2.59 9.48 -1.79
CA SER A 22 3.79 10.15 -1.30
C SER A 22 4.18 11.34 -2.18
N SER A 23 4.74 12.38 -1.56
CA SER A 23 5.42 13.48 -2.23
C SER A 23 6.67 13.03 -2.96
N GLU A 24 7.38 12.02 -2.45
CA GLU A 24 8.52 11.46 -3.15
C GLU A 24 8.06 10.60 -4.33
N GLN A 25 8.58 10.95 -5.50
CA GLN A 25 8.30 10.26 -6.73
C GLN A 25 9.56 9.56 -7.25
N SER A 26 9.35 8.38 -7.84
CA SER A 26 10.36 7.69 -8.63
C SER A 26 10.76 8.54 -9.84
N ARG A 27 11.90 8.19 -10.46
CA ARG A 27 12.37 8.79 -11.71
C ARG A 27 11.34 8.74 -12.85
N ARG A 28 10.35 7.84 -12.74
CA ARG A 28 9.22 7.69 -13.68
C ARG A 28 7.96 8.50 -13.31
N LYS A 29 8.05 9.43 -12.35
CA LYS A 29 6.93 10.26 -11.83
C LYS A 29 5.81 9.45 -11.14
N GLU A 30 6.14 8.26 -10.64
CA GLU A 30 5.23 7.45 -9.84
C GLU A 30 5.52 7.66 -8.36
N ALA A 31 4.50 7.86 -7.53
CA ALA A 31 4.67 7.95 -6.08
C ALA A 31 5.28 6.65 -5.51
N TRP A 32 6.26 6.77 -4.61
CA TRP A 32 6.95 5.61 -4.03
C TRP A 32 6.02 4.70 -3.22
N PHE A 33 5.13 5.31 -2.45
CA PHE A 33 4.15 4.60 -1.63
C PHE A 33 2.85 5.41 -1.54
N TYR A 34 1.78 4.71 -1.14
CA TYR A 34 0.48 5.26 -0.82
C TYR A 34 0.19 4.97 0.64
N VAL A 35 -0.29 5.97 1.37
CA VAL A 35 -0.74 5.80 2.75
C VAL A 35 -2.26 5.76 2.74
N VAL A 36 -2.85 4.72 3.31
CA VAL A 36 -4.29 4.59 3.53
C VAL A 36 -4.56 5.02 4.96
N TYR A 37 -5.36 6.07 5.15
CA TYR A 37 -5.64 6.62 6.48
C TYR A 37 -7.07 7.13 6.60
N CYS A 38 -7.53 7.28 7.83
CA CYS A 38 -8.80 7.93 8.13
C CYS A 38 -8.66 9.45 8.02
N ASN A 39 -9.51 10.10 7.21
CA ASN A 39 -9.47 11.55 7.01
C ASN A 39 -9.85 12.36 8.25
N GLU A 40 -10.63 11.79 9.17
CA GLU A 40 -11.13 12.51 10.36
C GLU A 40 -10.09 12.53 11.50
N CYS A 41 -9.47 11.38 11.79
CA CYS A 41 -8.56 11.24 12.94
C CYS A 41 -7.09 11.01 12.56
N GLY A 42 -6.79 10.73 11.28
CA GLY A 42 -5.43 10.46 10.83
C GLY A 42 -4.92 9.04 11.10
N HIS A 43 -5.76 8.12 11.58
CA HIS A 43 -5.36 6.73 11.81
C HIS A 43 -4.90 6.07 10.51
N VAL A 44 -3.67 5.58 10.47
CA VAL A 44 -3.08 4.91 9.31
C VAL A 44 -3.43 3.43 9.34
N TYR A 45 -4.11 2.96 8.30
CA TYR A 45 -4.47 1.55 8.14
C TYR A 45 -3.34 0.75 7.47
N ASP A 46 -2.75 1.30 6.42
CA ASP A 46 -1.73 0.59 5.65
C ASP A 46 -0.85 1.56 4.84
N VAL A 47 0.33 1.09 4.45
CA VAL A 47 1.27 1.76 3.57
C VAL A 47 1.60 0.85 2.39
N LEU A 48 0.97 1.13 1.26
CA LEU A 48 1.11 0.36 0.03
C LEU A 48 2.31 0.87 -0.77
N THR A 49 3.36 0.06 -0.89
CA THR A 49 4.51 0.39 -1.75
C THR A 49 4.19 0.01 -3.20
N LYS A 50 4.28 0.96 -4.15
CA LYS A 50 4.12 0.63 -5.57
C LYS A 50 5.39 0.03 -6.18
N HIS A 51 6.54 0.43 -5.66
CA HIS A 51 7.84 0.04 -6.21
C HIS A 51 8.52 -0.97 -5.28
N VAL A 52 8.02 -2.19 -5.26
CA VAL A 52 8.82 -3.31 -4.74
C VAL A 52 9.83 -3.61 -5.86
N PHE A 53 11.12 -3.34 -5.64
CA PHE A 53 12.16 -3.93 -6.47
C PHE A 53 12.06 -5.44 -6.27
N THR A 54 11.16 -6.11 -7.00
CA THR A 54 11.22 -7.56 -7.10
C THR A 54 12.56 -7.82 -7.77
N GLN A 55 13.52 -8.33 -7.01
CA GLN A 55 14.64 -8.98 -7.65
C GLN A 55 14.00 -10.15 -8.37
N THR A 56 13.90 -10.06 -9.70
CA THR A 56 13.68 -11.22 -10.55
C THR A 56 14.90 -12.12 -10.33
N LYS A 57 14.91 -12.88 -9.24
CA LYS A 57 15.82 -14.01 -9.11
C LYS A 57 15.33 -14.97 -10.16
N SER A 58 15.96 -14.92 -11.34
CA SER A 58 15.99 -16.03 -12.26
C SER A 58 16.60 -17.19 -11.47
N GLY A 59 15.73 -17.97 -10.84
CA GLY A 59 16.14 -19.22 -10.24
C GLY A 59 16.58 -20.10 -11.40
N TYR A 60 17.89 -20.28 -11.56
CA TYR A 60 18.38 -21.36 -12.40
C TYR A 60 17.88 -22.66 -11.78
N PHE A 61 16.86 -23.25 -12.39
CA PHE A 61 16.40 -24.59 -12.05
C PHE A 61 17.48 -25.56 -12.52
N VAL A 62 18.37 -25.96 -11.61
CA VAL A 62 19.40 -26.96 -11.91
C VAL A 62 18.76 -28.34 -11.79
N LEU A 63 18.59 -29.01 -12.92
CA LEU A 63 18.21 -30.42 -12.96
C LEU A 63 19.33 -31.26 -12.34
N PRO A 64 19.04 -32.13 -11.35
CA PRO A 64 20.04 -33.07 -10.85
C PRO A 64 20.45 -34.03 -11.98
N ASN A 65 21.76 -34.14 -12.21
CA ASN A 65 22.30 -35.10 -13.16
C ASN A 65 21.98 -36.53 -12.70
N LYS A 66 21.54 -37.34 -13.67
CA LYS A 66 21.11 -38.73 -13.51
C LYS A 66 22.29 -39.68 -13.34
#